data_AF-A0A6N8WV24-F1
#
_entry.id   AF-A0A6N8WV24-F1
#
_cell.length_a   1.000
_cell.length_b   1.000
_cell.length_c   1.000
_cell.angle_alpha   90.00
_cell.angle_beta   90.00
_cell.angle_gamma   90.00
#
_symmetry.space_group_name_H-M   'P 1'
#
loop_
_entity.id
_entity.type
_entity.pdbx_description
1 polymer ?
#
loop_
_entity_poly.entity_id
_entity_poly.type
_entity_poly.pdbx_seq_one_letter_code
_entity_poly.pdbx_strand_id
1 'polypeptide(L)'
;MSPAAASGPCGSGAGCWAVAWIAIRVVGCPNTPTPTSATARHTMIDARLTRREALSLIGRGAMAVGAGAVAAGGPAPLAAQQRFSSAEPPDFPNGAIIRTLQGDVDPAELAEGATLFHEHVGRADIDLAVEELSACAFDGLGCIVDAATGRRTGEEVRNLQAIADRSEVRIVAAGSYFQDIGFAVYPVRVAEMSEDDLVEELVADAAAQRWGAFGEIASSLEMRPDERKVHRAVARAHLRTGLPIFTHTPHESCPSCA
;
A
#
# COMPACT_ATOMS: atom_id res chain seq x y z
N MET A 1 -32.82 -35.81 -9.57
CA MET A 1 -32.07 -36.66 -8.63
C MET A 1 -30.95 -35.81 -8.06
N SER A 2 -31.18 -35.25 -6.88
CA SER A 2 -30.18 -34.53 -6.09
C SER A 2 -29.58 -35.49 -5.06
N PRO A 3 -28.30 -35.38 -4.67
CA PRO A 3 -27.84 -35.89 -3.39
C PRO A 3 -27.92 -34.80 -2.32
N ALA A 4 -28.28 -35.25 -1.13
CA ALA A 4 -28.65 -34.46 0.03
C ALA A 4 -27.45 -33.96 0.84
N ALA A 5 -27.67 -32.83 1.51
CA ALA A 5 -26.85 -32.31 2.59
C ALA A 5 -26.95 -33.23 3.82
N ALA A 6 -25.81 -33.51 4.45
CA ALA A 6 -25.74 -34.12 5.77
C ALA A 6 -25.24 -33.08 6.77
N SER A 7 -26.13 -32.69 7.67
CA SER A 7 -25.87 -31.88 8.86
C SER A 7 -25.46 -32.79 10.02
N GLY A 8 -24.38 -32.43 10.71
CA GLY A 8 -23.91 -33.04 11.95
C GLY A 8 -23.38 -31.94 12.90
N PRO A 9 -23.47 -32.13 14.23
CA PRO A 9 -23.71 -31.04 15.18
C PRO A 9 -22.47 -30.25 15.60
N CYS A 10 -22.77 -29.02 16.01
CA CYS A 10 -21.89 -27.99 16.56
C CYS A 10 -21.03 -28.52 17.73
N GLY A 11 -19.71 -28.56 17.51
CA GLY A 11 -18.72 -28.69 18.57
C GLY A 11 -18.35 -27.32 19.11
N SER A 12 -18.83 -27.01 20.31
CA SER A 12 -18.44 -25.84 21.10
C SER A 12 -16.96 -25.90 21.47
N GLY A 13 -16.12 -25.01 20.91
CA GLY A 13 -14.74 -24.87 21.37
C GLY A 13 -13.73 -24.46 20.31
N ALA A 14 -13.91 -23.30 19.66
CA ALA A 14 -12.82 -22.57 19.03
C ALA A 14 -13.23 -21.09 18.98
N GLY A 15 -12.41 -20.22 19.57
CA GLY A 15 -12.68 -18.78 19.62
C GLY A 15 -12.87 -18.20 18.22
N CYS A 16 -14.01 -17.55 18.01
CA CYS A 16 -14.22 -16.66 16.89
C CYS A 16 -13.24 -15.49 16.99
N TRP A 17 -12.13 -15.56 16.28
CA TRP A 17 -11.34 -14.37 15.96
C TRP A 17 -11.97 -13.75 14.72
N ALA A 18 -12.76 -12.69 14.93
CA ALA A 18 -13.26 -11.88 13.83
C ALA A 18 -12.07 -11.14 13.20
N VAL A 19 -11.72 -11.50 11.98
CA VAL A 19 -10.82 -10.70 11.13
C VAL A 19 -11.68 -9.57 10.56
N ALA A 20 -11.52 -8.37 11.08
CA ALA A 20 -12.16 -7.18 10.53
C ALA A 20 -11.49 -6.84 9.19
N TRP A 21 -12.25 -6.99 8.10
CA TRP A 21 -11.85 -6.57 6.76
C TRP A 21 -12.12 -5.07 6.63
N ILE A 22 -11.08 -4.26 6.50
CA ILE A 22 -11.24 -2.85 6.11
C ILE A 22 -11.41 -2.83 4.59
N ALA A 23 -12.66 -2.69 4.12
CA ALA A 23 -12.95 -2.36 2.74
C ALA A 23 -12.76 -0.86 2.53
N ILE A 24 -11.61 -0.44 1.99
CA ILE A 24 -11.41 0.96 1.55
C ILE A 24 -11.88 1.09 0.10
N ARG A 25 -12.79 2.03 -0.12
CA ARG A 25 -13.23 2.45 -1.45
C ARG A 25 -12.07 3.19 -2.12
N VAL A 26 -11.43 2.55 -3.09
CA VAL A 26 -10.39 3.18 -3.94
C VAL A 26 -11.03 4.34 -4.69
N VAL A 27 -10.65 5.57 -4.34
CA VAL A 27 -11.00 6.76 -5.13
C VAL A 27 -9.91 6.87 -6.20
N GLY A 28 -10.20 6.36 -7.40
CA GLY A 28 -9.34 6.53 -8.56
C GLY A 28 -9.20 8.01 -8.92
N CYS A 29 -7.96 8.43 -9.17
CA CYS A 29 -7.67 9.73 -9.78
C CYS A 29 -8.32 9.77 -11.19
N PRO A 30 -9.08 10.81 -11.57
CA PRO A 30 -9.79 10.83 -12.85
C PRO A 30 -8.81 10.81 -14.04
N ASN A 31 -8.94 9.79 -14.88
CA ASN A 31 -8.21 9.62 -16.14
C ASN A 31 -8.40 10.83 -17.07
N THR A 32 -7.31 11.44 -17.51
CA THR A 32 -7.31 12.33 -18.67
C THR A 32 -7.33 11.50 -19.96
N PRO A 33 -8.22 11.78 -20.93
CA PRO A 33 -8.26 11.03 -22.19
C PRO A 33 -7.08 11.37 -23.10
N THR A 34 -6.47 10.34 -23.69
CA THR A 34 -5.50 10.44 -24.78
C THR A 34 -6.22 10.66 -26.12
N PRO A 35 -5.84 11.65 -26.94
CA PRO A 35 -6.37 11.78 -28.29
C PRO A 35 -5.51 11.02 -29.32
N THR A 36 -6.17 10.18 -30.10
CA THR A 36 -5.64 9.53 -31.31
C THR A 36 -5.39 10.54 -32.44
N SER A 37 -4.33 10.29 -33.21
CA SER A 37 -3.82 11.15 -34.29
C SER A 37 -4.73 11.25 -35.52
N ALA A 38 -4.87 12.46 -36.09
CA ALA A 38 -5.01 12.68 -37.53
C ALA A 38 -4.52 14.10 -37.92
N THR A 39 -3.84 14.16 -39.06
CA THR A 39 -3.02 15.24 -39.60
C THR A 39 -3.82 16.42 -40.17
N ALA A 40 -3.49 17.66 -39.79
CA ALA A 40 -3.66 18.84 -40.65
C ALA A 40 -2.79 20.02 -40.14
N ARG A 41 -1.95 20.56 -41.03
CA ARG A 41 -1.09 21.72 -40.79
C ARG A 41 -1.92 23.01 -40.74
N HIS A 42 -1.80 23.76 -39.65
CA HIS A 42 -1.90 25.22 -39.65
C HIS A 42 -1.12 25.79 -38.47
N THR A 43 -0.20 26.69 -38.78
CA THR A 43 0.58 27.50 -37.84
C THR A 43 -0.33 28.43 -37.04
N MET A 44 -0.44 28.22 -35.73
CA MET A 44 -0.70 29.26 -34.73
C MET A 44 0.02 28.88 -33.44
N ILE A 45 0.81 29.81 -32.90
CA ILE A 45 1.50 29.70 -31.62
C ILE A 45 0.42 29.84 -30.52
N ASP A 46 -0.02 28.72 -29.98
CA ASP A 46 -1.03 28.66 -28.92
C ASP A 46 -0.29 28.57 -27.57
N ALA A 47 -0.13 29.71 -26.89
CA ALA A 47 0.46 29.77 -25.56
C ALA A 47 -0.52 29.19 -24.53
N ARG A 48 -0.55 27.86 -24.40
CA ARG A 48 -1.30 27.18 -23.36
C ARG A 48 -0.54 27.29 -22.04
N LEU A 49 -1.05 28.11 -21.13
CA LEU A 49 -0.60 28.16 -19.75
C LEU A 49 -0.64 26.76 -19.14
N THR A 50 0.47 26.34 -18.56
CA THR A 50 0.56 25.08 -17.82
C THR A 50 -0.25 25.15 -16.53
N ARG A 51 -0.67 24.00 -15.98
CA ARG A 51 -1.43 23.91 -14.71
C ARG A 51 -0.74 24.67 -13.56
N ARG A 52 0.59 24.71 -13.57
CA ARG A 52 1.43 25.44 -12.62
C ARG A 52 1.31 26.97 -12.77
N GLU A 53 1.20 27.47 -14.01
CA GLU A 53 1.06 28.90 -14.29
C GLU A 53 -0.36 29.41 -14.00
N ALA A 54 -1.38 28.58 -14.24
CA ALA A 54 -2.77 28.90 -13.87
C ALA A 54 -2.95 29.05 -12.34
N LEU A 55 -2.30 28.20 -11.55
CA LEU A 55 -2.34 28.28 -10.08
C LEU A 55 -1.56 29.49 -9.54
N SER A 56 -0.45 29.87 -10.19
CA SER A 56 0.30 31.10 -9.90
C SER A 56 -0.53 32.37 -10.12
N LEU A 57 -1.36 32.39 -11.17
CA LEU A 57 -2.25 33.53 -11.47
C LEU A 57 -3.40 33.67 -10.48
N ILE A 58 -3.97 32.56 -10.01
CA ILE A 58 -5.03 32.58 -8.98
C ILE A 58 -4.46 33.05 -7.63
N GLY A 59 -3.23 32.64 -7.29
CA GLY A 59 -2.53 33.11 -6.08
C GLY A 59 -2.19 34.61 -6.07
N ARG A 60 -2.18 35.27 -7.23
CA ARG A 60 -1.91 36.72 -7.37
C ARG A 60 -3.17 37.58 -7.53
N GLY A 61 -4.34 36.97 -7.74
CA GLY A 61 -5.59 37.67 -8.07
C GLY A 61 -6.45 38.13 -6.89
N ALA A 62 -6.12 37.77 -5.65
CA ALA A 62 -6.95 38.06 -4.47
C ALA A 62 -6.44 39.23 -3.59
N MET A 63 -5.70 40.19 -4.17
CA MET A 63 -5.15 41.36 -3.45
C MET A 63 -5.52 42.66 -4.17
N ALA A 64 -6.82 42.98 -4.25
CA ALA A 64 -7.27 44.36 -4.52
C ALA A 64 -8.77 44.52 -4.25
N VAL A 65 -9.17 44.79 -2.99
CA VAL A 65 -10.11 45.87 -2.59
C VAL A 65 -10.00 46.07 -1.07
N GLY A 66 -9.60 47.27 -0.62
CA GLY A 66 -9.84 47.76 0.75
C GLY A 66 -8.59 48.24 1.50
N ALA A 67 -8.40 49.56 1.55
CA ALA A 67 -7.33 50.23 2.29
C ALA A 67 -7.48 50.09 3.82
N GLY A 68 -6.41 49.71 4.52
CA GLY A 68 -6.31 49.91 5.97
C GLY A 68 -5.48 48.88 6.73
N ALA A 69 -4.27 49.28 7.13
CA ALA A 69 -3.52 48.85 8.31
C ALA A 69 -2.74 47.51 8.31
N VAL A 70 -1.49 47.70 8.76
CA VAL A 70 -0.53 46.84 9.49
C VAL A 70 0.14 45.65 8.79
N ALA A 71 1.46 45.83 8.66
CA ALA A 71 2.43 44.77 8.51
C ALA A 71 2.30 43.72 9.64
N ALA A 72 2.08 42.47 9.25
CA ALA A 72 2.46 41.32 10.05
C ALA A 72 3.16 40.35 9.12
N GLY A 73 4.49 40.26 9.23
CA GLY A 73 5.29 39.17 8.69
C GLY A 73 4.99 37.87 9.44
N GLY A 74 3.75 37.38 9.35
CA GLY A 74 3.40 36.03 9.76
C GLY A 74 3.90 35.04 8.71
N PRO A 75 4.23 33.80 9.10
CA PRO A 75 4.50 32.76 8.12
C PRO A 75 3.29 32.65 7.19
N ALA A 76 3.54 32.43 5.89
CA ALA A 76 2.50 32.06 4.94
C ALA A 76 1.64 30.96 5.56
N PRO A 77 0.31 30.91 5.31
CA PRO A 77 -0.48 29.81 5.81
C PRO A 77 0.20 28.53 5.30
N LEU A 78 0.71 27.71 6.22
CA LEU A 78 1.04 26.32 5.89
C LEU A 78 -0.23 25.83 5.20
N ALA A 79 -0.13 25.53 3.90
CA ALA A 79 -1.24 24.93 3.20
C ALA A 79 -1.61 23.69 4.02
N ALA A 80 -2.81 23.74 4.62
CA ALA A 80 -3.22 22.72 5.56
C ALA A 80 -3.15 21.37 4.82
N GLN A 81 -2.39 20.43 5.39
CA GLN A 81 -2.38 19.05 4.89
C GLN A 81 -3.81 18.60 4.71
N GLN A 82 -4.12 18.00 3.56
CA GLN A 82 -5.45 17.47 3.36
C GLN A 82 -5.69 16.39 4.40
N ARG A 83 -6.81 16.46 5.11
CA ARG A 83 -7.19 15.43 6.08
C ARG A 83 -8.10 14.43 5.40
N PHE A 84 -7.78 13.16 5.53
CA PHE A 84 -8.68 12.10 5.13
C PHE A 84 -9.58 11.75 6.31
N SER A 85 -10.86 11.53 6.03
CA SER A 85 -11.77 10.97 7.03
C SER A 85 -12.44 9.75 6.43
N SER A 86 -12.39 8.64 7.16
CA SER A 86 -13.12 7.45 6.78
C SER A 86 -14.62 7.72 6.91
N ALA A 87 -15.42 7.16 5.99
CA ALA A 87 -16.88 7.28 6.03
C ALA A 87 -17.47 6.67 7.31
N GLU A 88 -16.80 5.65 7.85
CA GLU A 88 -17.09 5.02 9.13
C GLU A 88 -15.77 4.86 9.91
N PRO A 89 -15.72 5.22 11.21
CA PRO A 89 -14.53 5.01 12.01
C PRO A 89 -14.30 3.50 12.22
N PRO A 90 -13.11 2.97 11.89
CA PRO A 90 -12.80 1.57 12.15
C PRO A 90 -12.77 1.28 13.64
N ASP A 91 -13.31 0.12 14.04
CA ASP A 91 -13.21 -0.39 15.41
C ASP A 91 -11.98 -1.29 15.53
N PHE A 92 -11.20 -1.09 16.58
CA PHE A 92 -9.96 -1.83 16.82
C PHE A 92 -10.01 -2.54 18.17
N PRO A 93 -9.59 -3.81 18.23
CA PRO A 93 -9.47 -4.51 19.51
C PRO A 93 -8.54 -3.74 20.47
N ASN A 94 -8.87 -3.77 21.76
CA ASN A 94 -8.03 -3.17 22.79
C ASN A 94 -6.60 -3.72 22.74
N GLY A 95 -5.62 -2.82 22.66
CA GLY A 95 -4.20 -3.18 22.56
C GLY A 95 -3.76 -3.64 21.17
N ALA A 96 -4.60 -3.46 20.13
CA ALA A 96 -4.17 -3.63 18.75
C ALA A 96 -3.02 -2.65 18.44
N ILE A 97 -2.10 -3.11 17.59
CA ILE A 97 -0.97 -2.32 17.11
C ILE A 97 -0.88 -2.44 15.59
N ILE A 98 -0.36 -1.39 14.96
CA ILE A 98 0.15 -1.45 13.59
C ILE A 98 1.67 -1.38 13.66
N ARG A 99 2.33 -2.41 13.15
CA ARG A 99 3.79 -2.47 13.10
C ARG A 99 4.31 -1.70 11.89
N THR A 100 4.97 -0.58 12.14
CA THR A 100 5.64 0.22 11.12
C THR A 100 7.17 0.12 11.30
N LEU A 101 7.91 0.56 10.29
CA LEU A 101 9.37 0.68 10.36
C LEU A 101 9.82 1.77 11.34
N GLN A 102 8.98 2.78 11.59
CA GLN A 102 9.23 3.83 12.57
C GLN A 102 8.84 3.44 14.01
N GLY A 103 8.19 2.28 14.20
CA GLY A 103 7.72 1.81 15.50
C GLY A 103 6.34 1.15 15.43
N ASP A 104 5.94 0.49 16.52
CA ASP A 104 4.56 0.02 16.65
C ASP A 104 3.69 1.22 17.09
N VAL A 105 2.53 1.39 16.45
CA VAL A 105 1.66 2.57 16.63
C VAL A 105 0.24 2.13 16.95
N ASP A 106 -0.51 2.97 17.67
CA ASP A 106 -1.94 2.73 17.89
C ASP A 106 -2.68 2.90 16.54
N PRO A 107 -3.54 1.97 16.12
CA PRO A 107 -4.32 2.12 14.89
C PRO A 107 -5.08 3.45 14.80
N ALA A 108 -5.51 4.03 15.92
CA ALA A 108 -6.18 5.33 15.98
C ALA A 108 -5.29 6.49 15.53
N GLU A 109 -3.96 6.37 15.62
CA GLU A 109 -3.02 7.39 15.09
C GLU A 109 -3.12 7.53 13.57
N LEU A 110 -3.58 6.49 12.86
CA LEU A 110 -3.71 6.52 11.40
C LEU A 110 -5.10 6.97 10.93
N ALA A 111 -6.03 7.29 11.84
CA ALA A 111 -7.42 7.56 11.51
C ALA A 111 -7.64 8.85 10.70
N GLU A 112 -6.72 9.82 10.79
CA GLU A 112 -6.80 11.12 10.10
C GLU A 112 -6.10 11.16 8.73
N GLY A 113 -5.39 10.09 8.37
CA GLY A 113 -4.66 9.97 7.11
C GLY A 113 -5.17 8.82 6.25
N ALA A 114 -5.05 8.96 4.92
CA ALA A 114 -5.32 7.85 4.03
C ALA A 114 -4.27 6.74 4.26
N THR A 115 -4.69 5.48 4.07
CA THR A 115 -3.77 4.35 4.03
C THR A 115 -3.83 3.70 2.66
N LEU A 116 -2.70 3.65 1.96
CA LEU A 116 -2.55 2.88 0.74
C LEU A 116 -2.02 1.49 1.11
N PHE A 117 -2.83 0.46 0.84
CA PHE A 117 -2.61 -0.88 1.38
C PHE A 117 -1.69 -1.76 0.52
N HIS A 118 -1.30 -1.31 -0.68
CA HIS A 118 -0.45 -2.06 -1.59
C HIS A 118 0.34 -1.09 -2.48
N GLU A 119 1.57 -0.79 -2.07
CA GLU A 119 2.49 0.04 -2.84
C GLU A 119 3.89 -0.59 -2.90
N HIS A 120 4.78 -0.04 -3.72
CA HIS A 120 6.19 -0.46 -3.82
C HIS A 120 7.12 0.74 -3.63
N VAL A 121 7.54 0.96 -2.40
CA VAL A 121 8.41 2.03 -1.92
C VAL A 121 9.88 1.63 -1.93
N GLY A 122 10.19 0.34 -1.71
CA GLY A 122 11.56 -0.18 -1.65
C GLY A 122 12.34 0.05 -2.94
N ARG A 123 13.05 1.18 -3.03
CA ARG A 123 13.78 1.65 -4.21
C ARG A 123 15.24 1.93 -3.86
N ALA A 124 16.11 1.89 -4.87
CA ALA A 124 17.50 2.28 -4.73
C ALA A 124 17.66 3.81 -4.56
N ASP A 125 16.76 4.59 -5.17
CA ASP A 125 16.76 6.05 -5.05
C ASP A 125 15.94 6.49 -3.83
N ILE A 126 16.64 6.62 -2.70
CA ILE A 126 16.04 6.99 -1.41
C ILE A 126 15.51 8.43 -1.45
N ASP A 127 16.22 9.35 -2.11
CA ASP A 127 15.86 10.77 -2.11
C ASP A 127 14.58 11.00 -2.92
N LEU A 128 14.46 10.35 -4.07
CA LEU A 128 13.23 10.38 -4.87
C LEU A 128 12.04 9.79 -4.09
N ALA A 129 12.22 8.65 -3.42
CA ALA A 129 11.15 8.03 -2.65
C ALA A 129 10.67 8.94 -1.50
N VAL A 130 11.59 9.63 -0.82
CA VAL A 130 11.23 10.60 0.22
C VAL A 130 10.48 11.79 -0.38
N GLU A 131 10.91 12.32 -1.52
CA GLU A 131 10.22 13.42 -2.21
C GLU A 131 8.79 13.04 -2.61
N GLU A 132 8.59 11.86 -3.20
CA GLU A 132 7.26 11.35 -3.58
C GLU A 132 6.36 11.17 -2.35
N LEU A 133 6.88 10.59 -1.26
CA LEU A 133 6.14 10.41 -0.02
C LEU A 133 5.77 11.75 0.65
N SER A 134 6.65 12.76 0.60
CA SER A 134 6.33 14.10 1.12
C SER A 134 5.21 14.76 0.30
N ALA A 135 5.20 14.58 -1.03
CA ALA A 135 4.09 15.05 -1.86
C ALA A 135 2.78 14.33 -1.51
N CYS A 136 2.81 13.01 -1.31
CA CYS A 136 1.62 12.25 -0.90
C CYS A 136 1.15 12.62 0.51
N ALA A 137 2.06 12.85 1.46
CA ALA A 137 1.74 13.29 2.81
C ALA A 137 1.01 14.64 2.79
N PHE A 138 1.46 15.57 1.95
CA PHE A 138 0.78 16.85 1.72
C PHE A 138 -0.67 16.66 1.25
N ASP A 139 -0.90 15.67 0.38
CA ASP A 139 -2.22 15.28 -0.12
C ASP A 139 -3.03 14.39 0.87
N GLY A 140 -2.52 14.18 2.08
CA GLY A 140 -3.25 13.52 3.18
C GLY A 140 -2.97 12.04 3.37
N LEU A 141 -1.90 11.52 2.77
CA LEU A 141 -1.43 10.16 3.04
C LEU A 141 -0.80 10.06 4.42
N GLY A 142 -1.33 9.17 5.26
CA GLY A 142 -0.77 8.89 6.60
C GLY A 142 0.06 7.60 6.65
N CYS A 143 -0.29 6.59 5.84
CA CYS A 143 0.35 5.28 5.88
C CYS A 143 0.43 4.61 4.50
N ILE A 144 1.53 3.88 4.28
CA ILE A 144 1.71 2.98 3.14
C ILE A 144 2.11 1.59 3.64
N VAL A 145 1.58 0.56 2.97
CA VAL A 145 2.09 -0.81 3.07
C VAL A 145 2.99 -1.09 1.86
N ASP A 146 4.29 -1.30 2.11
CA ASP A 146 5.28 -1.64 1.10
C ASP A 146 5.28 -3.16 0.84
N ALA A 147 4.63 -3.54 -0.26
CA ALA A 147 4.50 -4.92 -0.71
C ALA A 147 5.84 -5.41 -1.29
N ALA A 148 6.40 -6.46 -0.69
CA ALA A 148 7.61 -7.06 -1.24
C ALA A 148 7.27 -7.90 -2.47
N THR A 149 8.02 -7.67 -3.56
CA THR A 149 7.97 -8.50 -4.78
C THR A 149 9.00 -9.64 -4.74
N GLY A 150 9.54 -9.92 -3.56
CA GLY A 150 10.53 -10.96 -3.31
C GLY A 150 11.20 -10.80 -1.95
N ARG A 151 12.09 -11.74 -1.62
CA ARG A 151 12.86 -11.66 -0.38
C ARG A 151 13.91 -10.55 -0.48
N ARG A 152 13.79 -9.51 0.33
CA ARG A 152 14.73 -8.38 0.35
C ARG A 152 16.13 -8.82 0.80
N THR A 153 17.13 -8.22 0.18
CA THR A 153 18.52 -8.19 0.62
C THR A 153 18.68 -7.27 1.83
N GLY A 154 19.78 -7.41 2.56
CA GLY A 154 20.07 -6.51 3.69
C GLY A 154 20.25 -5.04 3.26
N GLU A 155 20.64 -4.78 2.01
CA GLU A 155 20.71 -3.42 1.47
C GLU A 155 19.32 -2.83 1.23
N GLU A 156 18.42 -3.57 0.60
CA GLU A 156 17.04 -3.13 0.37
C GLU A 156 16.31 -2.86 1.69
N VAL A 157 16.54 -3.68 2.73
CA VAL A 157 16.00 -3.43 4.07
C VAL A 157 16.54 -2.11 4.65
N ARG A 158 17.84 -1.83 4.50
CA ARG A 158 18.43 -0.56 4.96
C ARG A 158 17.91 0.64 4.18
N ASN A 159 17.73 0.51 2.87
CA ASN A 159 17.18 1.58 2.04
C ASN A 159 15.74 1.90 2.45
N LEU A 160 14.90 0.87 2.64
CA LEU A 160 13.53 1.06 3.09
C LEU A 160 13.45 1.70 4.48
N GLN A 161 14.33 1.29 5.41
CA GLN A 161 14.43 1.95 6.72
C GLN A 161 14.88 3.42 6.58
N ALA A 162 15.85 3.72 5.72
CA ALA A 162 16.30 5.09 5.49
C ALA A 162 15.20 5.98 4.89
N ILE A 163 14.35 5.43 4.02
CA ILE A 163 13.16 6.12 3.53
C ILE A 163 12.17 6.37 4.68
N ALA A 164 11.90 5.35 5.50
CA ALA A 164 10.99 5.45 6.64
C ALA A 164 11.42 6.50 7.67
N ASP A 165 12.71 6.54 8.01
CA ASP A 165 13.29 7.47 8.99
C ASP A 165 13.21 8.94 8.51
N ARG A 166 13.03 9.16 7.21
CA ARG A 166 12.98 10.48 6.56
C ARG A 166 11.58 10.86 6.07
N SER A 167 10.58 10.02 6.29
CA SER A 167 9.22 10.22 5.79
C SER A 167 8.25 10.62 6.89
N GLU A 168 7.30 11.49 6.54
CA GLU A 168 6.12 11.79 7.36
C GLU A 168 5.05 10.68 7.25
N VAL A 169 5.14 9.85 6.21
CA VAL A 169 4.24 8.70 5.99
C VAL A 169 4.74 7.50 6.77
N ARG A 170 3.85 6.87 7.53
CA ARG A 170 4.14 5.62 8.23
C ARG A 170 4.30 4.49 7.22
N ILE A 171 5.36 3.67 7.35
CA ILE A 171 5.64 2.59 6.41
C ILE A 171 5.49 1.24 7.11
N VAL A 172 4.54 0.44 6.66
CA VAL A 172 4.39 -0.97 7.03
C VAL A 172 5.16 -1.80 6.02
N ALA A 173 6.29 -2.38 6.43
CA ALA A 173 7.02 -3.32 5.58
C ALA A 173 6.26 -4.65 5.53
N ALA A 174 5.78 -5.05 4.35
CA ALA A 174 5.32 -6.41 4.12
C ALA A 174 6.47 -7.24 3.56
N GLY A 175 6.42 -8.55 3.78
CA GLY A 175 7.38 -9.45 3.15
C GLY A 175 6.85 -10.86 3.02
N SER A 176 7.37 -11.56 2.01
CA SER A 176 7.26 -12.99 1.78
C SER A 176 7.99 -13.33 0.47
N TYR A 177 7.68 -14.51 -0.08
CA TYR A 177 7.96 -14.86 -1.45
C TYR A 177 6.84 -14.42 -2.39
N PHE A 178 7.24 -13.88 -3.54
CA PHE A 178 6.37 -13.53 -4.64
C PHE A 178 6.71 -14.40 -5.85
N GLN A 179 5.69 -14.90 -6.55
CA GLN A 179 5.84 -15.62 -7.81
C GLN A 179 4.66 -15.30 -8.71
N ASP A 180 4.92 -14.72 -9.87
CA ASP A 180 3.93 -14.46 -10.91
C ASP A 180 4.46 -14.99 -12.24
N ILE A 181 3.57 -15.64 -13.00
CA ILE A 181 3.82 -16.42 -14.22
C ILE A 181 4.56 -15.61 -15.29
N GLY A 182 4.47 -14.28 -15.26
CA GLY A 182 5.14 -13.37 -16.20
C GLY A 182 6.43 -12.71 -15.70
N PHE A 183 6.70 -12.70 -14.39
CA PHE A 183 7.65 -11.75 -13.80
C PHE A 183 8.60 -12.35 -12.76
N ALA A 184 8.23 -13.43 -12.08
CA ALA A 184 9.06 -14.01 -11.02
C ALA A 184 8.81 -15.51 -10.87
N VAL A 185 9.89 -16.30 -10.83
CA VAL A 185 9.88 -17.72 -10.48
C VAL A 185 10.45 -17.87 -9.08
N TYR A 186 9.87 -18.73 -8.24
CA TYR A 186 10.48 -19.00 -6.94
C TYR A 186 11.92 -19.51 -7.13
N PRO A 187 12.88 -19.08 -6.29
CA PRO A 187 14.22 -19.65 -6.30
C PRO A 187 14.16 -21.17 -6.14
N VAL A 188 15.05 -21.92 -6.81
CA VAL A 188 15.08 -23.40 -6.77
C VAL A 188 15.03 -23.94 -5.33
N ARG A 189 15.73 -23.29 -4.39
CA ARG A 189 15.71 -23.64 -2.97
C ARG A 189 14.30 -23.71 -2.38
N VAL A 190 13.38 -22.84 -2.80
CA VAL A 190 12.00 -22.81 -2.29
C VAL A 190 11.25 -24.06 -2.74
N ALA A 191 11.52 -24.57 -3.95
CA ALA A 191 10.93 -25.82 -4.42
C ALA A 191 11.43 -27.02 -3.59
N GLU A 192 12.71 -27.01 -3.20
CA GLU A 192 13.38 -28.06 -2.41
C GLU A 192 13.05 -28.01 -0.91
N MET A 193 12.79 -26.83 -0.36
CA MET A 193 12.45 -26.65 1.05
C MET A 193 11.15 -27.35 1.44
N SER A 194 11.11 -27.88 2.66
CA SER A 194 9.87 -28.36 3.25
C SER A 194 8.93 -27.20 3.60
N GLU A 195 7.64 -27.48 3.80
CA GLU A 195 6.70 -26.48 4.33
C GLU A 195 7.15 -25.97 5.71
N ASP A 196 7.74 -26.82 6.56
CA ASP A 196 8.19 -26.44 7.89
C ASP A 196 9.38 -25.48 7.84
N ASP A 197 10.37 -25.74 6.96
CA ASP A 197 11.51 -24.85 6.77
C ASP A 197 11.07 -23.47 6.26
N LEU A 198 10.09 -23.44 5.35
CA LEU A 198 9.51 -22.19 4.85
C LEU A 198 8.82 -21.41 5.98
N VAL A 199 8.11 -22.10 6.87
CA VAL A 199 7.47 -21.45 8.03
C VAL A 199 8.52 -20.84 8.95
N GLU A 200 9.56 -21.59 9.33
CA GLU A 200 10.62 -21.07 10.21
C GLU A 200 11.34 -19.87 9.57
N GLU A 201 11.65 -19.95 8.27
CA GLU A 201 12.30 -18.85 7.57
C GLU A 201 11.41 -17.59 7.53
N LEU A 202 10.11 -17.74 7.21
CA LEU A 202 9.16 -16.63 7.19
C LEU A 202 9.01 -15.97 8.56
N VAL A 203 8.94 -16.76 9.64
CA VAL A 203 8.85 -16.23 11.01
C VAL A 203 10.14 -15.50 11.40
N ALA A 204 11.30 -16.06 11.07
CA ALA A 204 12.58 -15.44 11.36
C ALA A 204 12.77 -14.12 10.58
N ASP A 205 12.43 -14.12 9.28
CA ASP A 205 12.52 -12.91 8.45
C ASP A 205 11.56 -11.83 8.91
N ALA A 206 10.31 -12.19 9.25
CA ALA A 206 9.34 -11.26 9.79
C ALA A 206 9.84 -10.56 11.07
N ALA A 207 10.48 -11.30 11.97
CA ALA A 207 11.08 -10.74 13.17
C ALA A 207 12.30 -9.86 12.84
N ALA A 208 13.22 -10.35 12.00
CA ALA A 208 14.47 -9.67 11.67
C ALA A 208 14.28 -8.37 10.89
N GLN A 209 13.25 -8.31 10.03
CA GLN A 209 12.95 -7.18 9.16
C GLN A 209 11.74 -6.36 9.62
N ARG A 210 11.24 -6.63 10.82
CA ARG A 210 10.11 -5.92 11.43
C ARG A 210 8.88 -5.87 10.51
N TRP A 211 8.53 -6.99 9.88
CA TRP A 211 7.37 -7.04 9.00
C TRP A 211 6.08 -6.75 9.78
N GLY A 212 5.20 -5.95 9.19
CA GLY A 212 3.85 -5.70 9.70
C GLY A 212 2.76 -6.46 8.94
N ALA A 213 3.11 -7.15 7.85
CA ALA A 213 2.21 -8.03 7.11
C ALA A 213 3.00 -9.09 6.32
N PHE A 214 2.33 -10.20 5.99
CA PHE A 214 2.77 -11.08 4.92
C PHE A 214 2.17 -10.64 3.60
N GLY A 215 3.01 -10.29 2.64
CA GLY A 215 2.56 -9.94 1.30
C GLY A 215 3.60 -9.20 0.44
N GLU A 216 3.36 -9.07 -0.86
CA GLU A 216 2.22 -9.71 -1.55
C GLU A 216 2.52 -11.19 -1.85
N ILE A 217 1.57 -12.09 -1.57
CA ILE A 217 1.71 -13.51 -1.95
C ILE A 217 0.98 -13.75 -3.25
N ALA A 218 1.73 -13.99 -4.32
CA ALA A 218 1.14 -14.23 -5.63
C ALA A 218 0.75 -15.68 -5.88
N SER A 219 -0.25 -15.81 -6.74
CA SER A 219 -0.75 -17.07 -7.28
C SER A 219 -0.94 -16.94 -8.78
N SER A 220 -0.91 -18.07 -9.48
CA SER A 220 -1.30 -18.18 -10.88
C SER A 220 -2.81 -18.33 -11.03
N LEU A 221 -3.33 -18.11 -12.25
CA LEU A 221 -4.76 -18.35 -12.55
C LEU A 221 -5.17 -19.76 -12.14
N GLU A 222 -4.32 -20.73 -12.44
CA GLU A 222 -4.35 -22.06 -11.84
C GLU A 222 -3.19 -22.21 -10.86
N MET A 223 -3.52 -22.27 -9.57
CA MET A 223 -2.53 -22.34 -8.49
C MET A 223 -1.65 -23.59 -8.61
N ARG A 224 -0.36 -23.37 -8.84
CA ARG A 224 0.64 -24.43 -8.96
C ARG A 224 0.95 -25.08 -7.60
N PRO A 225 1.54 -26.29 -7.57
CA PRO A 225 1.88 -26.96 -6.32
C PRO A 225 2.87 -26.18 -5.42
N ASP A 226 3.82 -25.46 -6.02
CA ASP A 226 4.79 -24.63 -5.31
C ASP A 226 4.12 -23.39 -4.68
N GLU A 227 3.24 -22.71 -5.40
CA GLU A 227 2.42 -21.60 -4.88
C GLU A 227 1.54 -22.08 -3.72
N ARG A 228 0.89 -23.25 -3.86
CA ARG A 228 0.08 -23.84 -2.80
C ARG A 228 0.90 -24.12 -1.55
N LYS A 229 2.13 -24.63 -1.73
CA LYS A 229 3.08 -24.89 -0.64
C LYS A 229 3.44 -23.59 0.11
N VAL A 230 3.77 -22.53 -0.62
CA VAL A 230 4.10 -21.22 -0.04
C VAL A 230 2.89 -20.59 0.66
N HIS A 231 1.69 -20.64 0.07
CA HIS A 231 0.48 -20.15 0.73
C HIS A 231 0.18 -20.89 2.05
N ARG A 232 0.38 -22.22 2.09
CA ARG A 232 0.24 -23.01 3.32
C ARG A 232 1.27 -22.60 4.38
N ALA A 233 2.52 -22.39 3.96
CA ALA A 233 3.58 -21.91 4.86
C ALA A 233 3.25 -20.51 5.41
N VAL A 234 2.82 -19.57 4.57
CA VAL A 234 2.41 -18.22 5.00
C VAL A 234 1.22 -18.28 5.97
N ALA A 235 0.21 -19.10 5.68
CA ALA A 235 -0.93 -19.29 6.60
C ALA A 235 -0.48 -19.82 7.98
N ARG A 236 0.46 -20.77 8.01
CA ARG A 236 1.03 -21.28 9.27
C ARG A 236 1.90 -20.25 9.97
N ALA A 237 2.66 -19.44 9.23
CA ALA A 237 3.46 -18.35 9.79
C ALA A 237 2.56 -17.25 10.40
N HIS A 238 1.46 -16.88 9.73
CA HIS A 238 0.43 -15.99 10.26
C HIS A 238 -0.10 -16.47 11.62
N LEU A 239 -0.41 -17.75 11.76
CA LEU A 239 -0.88 -18.30 13.04
C LEU A 239 0.18 -18.22 14.16
N ARG A 240 1.47 -18.13 13.82
CA ARG A 240 2.56 -17.99 14.80
C ARG A 240 2.91 -16.54 15.13
N THR A 241 2.75 -15.61 14.19
CA THR A 241 3.19 -14.22 14.33
C THR A 241 2.04 -13.25 14.57
N GLY A 242 0.81 -13.62 14.21
CA GLY A 242 -0.34 -12.72 14.19
C GLY A 242 -0.33 -11.69 13.06
N LEU A 243 0.66 -11.72 12.15
CA LEU A 243 0.75 -10.75 11.06
C LEU A 243 -0.33 -10.99 10.00
N PRO A 244 -1.09 -9.97 9.55
CA PRO A 244 -2.09 -10.12 8.51
C PRO A 244 -1.49 -10.58 7.18
N ILE A 245 -2.32 -11.18 6.32
CA ILE A 245 -1.92 -11.66 4.99
C ILE A 245 -2.69 -10.87 3.93
N PHE A 246 -1.99 -10.44 2.87
CA PHE A 246 -2.62 -10.02 1.63
C PHE A 246 -1.98 -10.73 0.43
N THR A 247 -2.80 -10.98 -0.59
CA THR A 247 -2.46 -11.82 -1.74
C THR A 247 -2.54 -11.04 -3.03
N HIS A 248 -1.67 -11.38 -3.96
CA HIS A 248 -1.79 -11.02 -5.36
C HIS A 248 -2.59 -12.09 -6.09
N THR A 249 -3.73 -11.67 -6.63
CA THR A 249 -4.54 -12.51 -7.50
C THR A 249 -4.31 -12.09 -8.94
N PRO A 250 -3.95 -13.02 -9.83
CA PRO A 250 -3.74 -12.70 -11.22
C PRO A 250 -5.08 -12.28 -11.83
N HIS A 251 -5.02 -11.31 -12.73
CA HIS A 251 -6.18 -10.93 -13.52
C HIS A 251 -5.84 -11.15 -14.99
N GLU A 252 -6.73 -11.85 -15.70
CA GLU A 252 -6.83 -11.62 -17.14
C GLU A 252 -7.58 -10.29 -17.27
N SER A 253 -6.97 -9.30 -17.94
CA SER A 253 -7.69 -8.07 -18.28
C SER A 253 -8.93 -8.50 -19.07
N CYS A 254 -10.11 -8.39 -18.46
CA CYS A 254 -11.34 -8.78 -19.12
C CYS A 254 -11.52 -7.84 -20.34
N PRO A 255 -11.69 -8.35 -21.57
CA PRO A 255 -11.88 -7.50 -22.74
C PRO A 255 -13.11 -6.57 -22.63
N SER A 256 -14.06 -6.88 -21.73
CA SER A 256 -15.24 -6.05 -21.47
C SER A 256 -15.11 -5.10 -20.29
N CYS A 257 -13.96 -5.06 -19.60
CA CYS A 257 -13.73 -4.20 -18.43
C CYS A 257 -12.56 -3.21 -18.61
N ALA A 258 -11.95 -3.15 -19.80
CA ALA A 258 -10.95 -2.15 -20.19
C ALA A 258 -11.59 -1.03 -21.03
#